data_AF-A0A2G9PV21-F1
#
_entry.id   AF-A0A2G9PV21-F1
#
_cell.length_a   1.000
_cell.length_b   1.000
_cell.length_c   1.000
_cell.angle_alpha   90.00
_cell.angle_beta   90.00
_cell.angle_gamma   90.00
#
_symmetry.space_group_name_H-M   'P 1'
#
loop_
_entity.id
_entity.type
_entity.pdbx_description
1 polymer ?
#
loop_
_entity_poly.entity_id
_entity_poly.type
_entity_poly.pdbx_seq_one_letter_code
_entity_poly.pdbx_strand_id
1 'polypeptide(L)' 'MVYVFSAGQYKGALKKETEEGVPVWVDEEELMNLPQNPGDVKMYEWIKSGRKFAGVIKHADDLIDKKGTFVDYF' A
#
# COMPACT_ATOMS: atom_id res chain seq x y z
N MET A 1 11.34 -0.33 -9.02
CA MET A 1 11.35 0.80 -8.07
C MET A 1 9.98 1.43 -8.07
N VAL A 2 9.39 1.66 -6.90
CA VAL A 2 8.01 2.15 -6.74
C VAL A 2 8.06 3.46 -5.96
N TYR A 3 7.32 4.47 -6.42
CA TYR A 3 7.13 5.73 -5.71
C TYR A 3 5.70 5.78 -5.20
N VAL A 4 5.53 6.09 -3.93
CA VAL A 4 4.23 6.06 -3.24
C VAL A 4 3.80 7.47 -2.91
N PHE A 5 2.55 7.80 -3.20
CA PHE A 5 1.95 9.10 -2.94
C PHE A 5 0.65 8.91 -2.16
N SER A 6 0.40 9.79 -1.19
CA SER A 6 -0.87 9.87 -0.46
C SER A 6 -1.50 11.24 -0.66
N ALA A 7 -2.85 11.29 -0.68
CA ALA A 7 -3.60 12.52 -0.84
C ALA A 7 -4.76 12.55 0.16
N GLY A 8 -4.88 13.65 0.93
CA GLY A 8 -5.99 13.87 1.85
C GLY A 8 -7.19 14.59 1.24
N GLN A 9 -7.06 15.05 -0.01
CA GLN A 9 -8.11 15.77 -0.74
C GLN A 9 -8.15 15.29 -2.18
N TYR A 10 -9.36 15.18 -2.73
CA TYR A 10 -9.61 14.81 -4.11
C TYR A 10 -10.74 15.66 -4.70
N LYS A 11 -10.83 15.71 -6.04
CA LYS A 11 -11.93 16.35 -6.78
C LYS A 11 -12.41 15.44 -7.89
N GLY A 12 -13.72 15.45 -8.14
CA GLY A 12 -14.37 14.62 -9.16
C GLY A 12 -15.17 13.48 -8.54
N ALA A 13 -15.76 12.65 -9.40
CA ALA A 13 -16.50 11.46 -9.01
C ALA A 13 -15.70 10.20 -9.37
N LEU A 14 -15.77 9.19 -8.51
CA LEU A 14 -15.16 7.90 -8.76
C LEU A 14 -15.80 7.23 -9.98
N LYS A 15 -14.98 6.72 -10.91
CA LYS A 15 -15.49 5.95 -12.06
C LYS A 15 -16.04 4.61 -11.55
N LYS A 16 -17.17 4.16 -12.10
CA LYS A 16 -17.81 2.90 -11.69
C LYS A 16 -17.04 1.66 -12.12
N GLU A 17 -16.26 1.75 -13.20
CA GLU A 17 -15.50 0.62 -13.75
C GLU A 17 -14.29 1.15 -14.53
N THR A 18 -13.20 0.39 -14.49
CA THR A 18 -11.94 0.60 -15.21
C THR A 18 -11.49 -0.73 -15.81
N GLU A 19 -10.49 -0.73 -16.69
CA GLU A 19 -9.94 -1.97 -17.30
C GLU A 19 -9.32 -2.88 -16.24
N GLU A 20 -8.94 -2.30 -15.10
CA GLU A 20 -8.28 -2.90 -13.96
C GLU A 20 -9.25 -3.33 -12.86
N GLY A 21 -10.54 -2.98 -12.99
CA GLY A 21 -11.61 -3.37 -12.06
C GLY A 21 -12.48 -2.22 -11.53
N VAL A 22 -13.21 -2.50 -10.45
CA VAL A 22 -14.17 -1.57 -9.82
C VAL A 22 -13.53 -0.94 -8.58
N PRO A 23 -13.29 0.38 -8.56
CA PRO A 23 -12.76 1.04 -7.38
C PRO A 23 -13.86 1.19 -6.32
N VAL A 24 -13.48 0.95 -5.06
CA VAL A 24 -14.39 1.04 -3.91
C VAL A 24 -13.74 1.85 -2.79
N TRP A 25 -14.57 2.56 -2.03
CA TRP A 25 -14.14 3.14 -0.76
C TRP A 25 -14.10 2.02 0.28
N VAL A 26 -13.03 2.01 1.08
CA VAL A 26 -12.79 1.00 2.11
C VAL A 26 -12.49 1.74 3.40
N ASP A 27 -13.12 1.33 4.49
CA ASP A 27 -12.84 1.87 5.81
C ASP A 27 -11.43 1.45 6.26
N GLU A 28 -10.70 2.36 6.91
CA GLU A 28 -9.28 2.14 7.26
C GLU A 28 -9.07 0.93 8.19
N GLU A 29 -10.07 0.64 9.03
CA GLU A 29 -10.08 -0.51 9.96
C GLU A 29 -10.20 -1.85 9.21
N GLU A 30 -10.85 -1.85 8.04
CA GLU A 30 -11.07 -3.05 7.23
C GLU A 30 -9.96 -3.30 6.22
N LEU A 31 -9.16 -2.27 5.89
CA LEU A 31 -8.12 -2.31 4.86
C LEU A 31 -7.15 -3.50 5.01
N MET A 32 -6.77 -3.83 6.25
CA MET A 32 -5.82 -4.91 6.52
C MET A 32 -6.43 -6.31 6.34
N ASN A 33 -7.76 -6.41 6.29
CA ASN A 33 -8.50 -7.66 6.12
C ASN A 33 -8.81 -7.98 4.65
N LEU A 34 -8.57 -7.04 3.73
CA LEU A 34 -8.79 -7.25 2.31
C LEU A 34 -7.73 -8.18 1.70
N PRO A 35 -8.09 -8.97 0.66
CA PRO A 35 -7.11 -9.71 -0.14
C PRO A 35 -6.12 -8.72 -0.79
N GLN A 36 -4.85 -8.83 -0.45
CA GLN A 36 -3.79 -7.96 -0.94
C GLN A 36 -2.45 -8.70 -0.96
N ASN A 37 -1.49 -8.21 -1.75
CA ASN A 37 -0.17 -8.82 -1.73
C ASN A 37 0.50 -8.56 -0.36
N PRO A 38 1.30 -9.50 0.15
CA PRO A 38 2.06 -9.30 1.39
C PRO A 38 2.91 -8.02 1.39
N GLY A 39 3.42 -7.60 0.23
CA GLY A 39 4.16 -6.35 0.07
C GLY A 39 3.30 -5.10 0.31
N ASP A 40 2.05 -5.12 -0.14
CA ASP A 40 1.12 -4.01 0.04
C ASP A 40 0.78 -3.80 1.52
N VAL A 41 0.64 -4.89 2.29
CA VAL A 41 0.50 -4.85 3.76
C VAL A 41 1.64 -4.05 4.39
N LYS A 42 2.89 -4.33 4.01
CA LYS A 42 4.06 -3.59 4.52
C LYS A 42 4.07 -2.14 4.08
N MET A 43 3.70 -1.87 2.83
CA MET A 43 3.60 -0.50 2.34
C MET A 43 2.56 0.31 3.12
N TYR A 44 1.38 -0.25 3.41
CA TYR A 44 0.35 0.40 4.22
C TYR A 44 0.79 0.62 5.66
N GLU A 45 1.46 -0.34 6.31
CA GLU A 45 2.09 -0.13 7.62
C GLU A 45 3.02 1.10 7.61
N TRP A 46 3.80 1.28 6.53
CA TRP A 46 4.73 2.40 6.41
C TRP A 46 4.03 3.72 6.13
N ILE A 47 3.00 3.73 5.27
CA ILE A 47 2.16 4.91 4.99
C ILE A 47 1.47 5.40 6.27
N LYS A 48 0.94 4.50 7.10
CA LYS A 48 0.25 4.83 8.36
C LYS A 48 1.13 5.58 9.36
N SER A 49 2.46 5.50 9.23
CA SER A 49 3.37 6.30 10.06
C SER A 49 3.24 7.81 9.82
N GLY A 50 2.72 8.22 8.65
CA GLY A 50 2.68 9.62 8.22
C GLY A 50 4.04 10.24 7.90
N ARG A 51 5.13 9.46 7.99
CA ARG A 51 6.51 9.88 7.72
C ARG A 51 6.90 9.54 6.30
N LYS A 52 7.88 10.27 5.74
CA LYS A 52 8.48 9.85 4.48
C LYS A 52 9.32 8.61 4.75
N PHE A 53 9.39 7.72 3.76
CA PHE A 53 10.15 6.50 3.89
C PHE A 53 10.84 6.13 2.59
N ALA A 54 11.95 5.42 2.74
CA ALA A 54 12.57 4.64 1.68
C ALA A 54 12.75 3.21 2.21
N GLY A 55 12.45 2.21 1.40
CA GLY A 55 12.51 0.83 1.86
C GLY A 55 12.64 -0.17 0.73
N VAL A 56 12.98 -1.39 1.12
CA VAL A 56 13.06 -2.54 0.24
C VAL A 56 12.13 -3.59 0.80
N ILE A 57 11.25 -4.12 -0.05
CA ILE A 57 10.47 -5.32 0.23
C ILE A 57 11.08 -6.44 -0.59
N LYS A 58 11.65 -7.43 0.09
CA LYS A 58 12.21 -8.60 -0.56
C LYS A 58 11.22 -9.74 -0.48
N HIS A 59 10.96 -10.34 -1.63
CA HIS A 59 10.11 -11.50 -1.77
C HIS A 59 10.97 -12.78 -1.83
N ALA A 60 10.47 -13.83 -1.20
CA ALA A 60 10.89 -15.21 -1.37
C ALA A 60 9.65 -15.96 -1.88
N ASP A 61 9.53 -16.05 -3.21
CA ASP A 61 8.30 -16.47 -3.90
C ASP A 61 7.10 -15.59 -3.48
N ASP A 62 5.99 -16.22 -3.07
CA ASP A 62 4.77 -15.52 -2.65
C ASP A 62 4.84 -14.99 -1.20
N LEU A 63 5.99 -15.12 -0.53
CA LEU A 63 6.20 -14.71 0.86
C LEU A 63 7.18 -13.54 0.97
N ILE A 64 7.08 -12.77 2.06
CA ILE A 64 8.08 -11.74 2.38
C ILE A 64 9.29 -12.38 3.08
N ASP A 65 10.48 -12.13 2.51
CA ASP A 65 11.74 -12.29 3.21
C ASP A 65 11.89 -11.16 4.24
N LYS A 66 11.55 -11.47 5.49
CA LYS A 66 11.61 -10.53 6.60
C LYS A 66 13.03 -10.02 6.89
N LYS A 67 14.08 -10.80 6.57
CA LYS A 67 15.47 -10.40 6.85
C LYS A 67 16.00 -9.43 5.81
N GLY A 68 15.57 -9.57 4.55
CA GLY A 68 15.94 -8.67 3.46
C GLY A 68 15.00 -7.49 3.26
N THR A 69 13.90 -7.43 4.02
CA THR A 69 12.93 -6.32 3.98
C THR A 69 13.26 -5.30 5.05
N PHE A 70 13.37 -4.03 4.69
CA PHE A 70 13.68 -2.94 5.62
C PHE A 70 13.07 -1.61 5.16
N VAL A 71 12.95 -0.69 6.11
CA VAL A 71 12.43 0.67 5.88
C VAL A 71 13.19 1.66 6.74
N ASP A 72 13.53 2.78 6.14
CA ASP A 72 14.11 3.95 6.81
C ASP A 72 13.10 5.10 6.73
N TYR A 73 12.80 5.71 7.87
CA TYR A 73 11.85 6.83 7.98
C TYR A 73 12.57 8.15 8.23
N PHE A 74 12.09 9.23 7.62
CA PHE A 74 12.65 10.58 7.74
C PHE A 74 11.61 11.68 7.53
#